data_AF-A0A951IZB9-F1
#
_entry.id   AF-A0A951IZB9-F1
#
_cell.length_a   1.000
_cell.length_b   1.000
_cell.length_c   1.000
_cell.angle_alpha   90.00
_cell.angle_beta   90.00
_cell.angle_gamma   90.00
#
_symmetry.space_group_name_H-M   'P 1'
#
loop_
_entity.id
_entity.type
_entity.pdbx_description
1 polymer ?
#
loop_
_entity_poly.entity_id
_entity_poly.type
_entity_poly.pdbx_seq_one_letter_code
_entity_poly.pdbx_strand_id
1 'polypeptide(L)' 'MKQIRSNWKFIHFLWLLLALAPFFPEPHLFGKVRWILGGAHGMELLDWFDFFFHGVPAVLFLRILILKILDKFQKTTASQ' A
#
# COMPACT_ATOMS: atom_id res chain seq x y z
N MET A 1 -24.29 27.15 3.24
CA MET A 1 -23.33 26.12 3.69
C MET A 1 -22.36 25.84 2.55
N LYS A 2 -21.07 26.17 2.72
CA LYS A 2 -20.07 25.98 1.65
C LYS A 2 -19.96 24.49 1.33
N GLN A 3 -20.16 24.16 0.06
CA GLN A 3 -20.10 22.80 -0.47
C GLN A 3 -18.67 22.27 -0.28
N ILE A 4 -18.49 21.42 0.74
CA ILE A 4 -17.23 20.70 0.95
C ILE A 4 -17.10 19.74 -0.22
N ARG A 5 -16.39 20.15 -1.29
CA ARG A 5 -16.06 19.26 -2.40
C ARG A 5 -15.13 18.19 -1.85
N SER A 6 -15.69 17.02 -1.54
CA SER A 6 -14.89 15.83 -1.22
C SER A 6 -14.03 15.52 -2.44
N ASN A 7 -12.73 15.84 -2.34
CA ASN A 7 -11.78 15.42 -3.35
C ASN A 7 -11.48 13.95 -3.09
N TRP A 8 -12.27 13.06 -3.69
CA TRP A 8 -12.14 11.62 -3.53
C TRP A 8 -10.71 11.12 -3.74
N LYS A 9 -9.93 11.77 -4.62
CA LYS A 9 -8.51 11.46 -4.83
C LYS A 9 -7.68 11.67 -3.56
N PHE A 10 -7.96 12.72 -2.79
CA PHE A 10 -7.30 13.02 -1.53
C PHE A 10 -7.64 11.98 -0.46
N ILE A 11 -8.90 11.55 -0.38
CA ILE A 11 -9.32 10.48 0.56
C ILE A 11 -8.62 9.17 0.23
N HIS A 12 -8.58 8.77 -1.05
CA HIS A 12 -7.87 7.57 -1.48
C HIS A 12 -6.37 7.66 -1.18
N PHE A 13 -5.77 8.83 -1.38
CA PHE A 13 -4.37 9.07 -1.05
C PHE A 13 -4.08 8.93 0.45
N LEU A 14 -4.93 9.51 1.31
CA LEU A 14 -4.83 9.37 2.77
C LEU A 14 -4.99 7.92 3.22
N TRP A 15 -5.93 7.19 2.63
CA TRP A 15 -6.14 5.77 2.90
C TRP A 15 -4.93 4.93 2.52
N LEU A 16 -4.31 5.20 1.37
CA LEU A 16 -3.06 4.55 0.96
C LEU A 16 -1.92 4.86 1.93
N LEU A 17 -1.83 6.10 2.39
CA LEU A 17 -0.81 6.51 3.36
C LEU A 17 -0.99 5.78 4.70
N LEU A 18 -2.24 5.63 5.16
CA LEU A 18 -2.58 4.93 6.40
C LEU A 18 -2.32 3.42 6.29
N ALA A 19 -2.67 2.80 5.16
CA ALA A 19 -2.43 1.37 4.92
C ALA A 19 -0.94 1.01 4.78
N LEU A 20 -0.07 2.01 4.55
CA LEU A 20 1.38 1.84 4.48
C LEU A 20 2.10 2.31 5.76
N ALA A 21 1.40 2.98 6.67
CA ALA A 21 1.94 3.39 7.95
C ALA A 21 2.05 2.19 8.92
N PRO A 22 2.83 2.32 10.01
CA PRO A 22 3.88 3.31 10.31
C PRO A 22 5.14 3.15 9.44
N PHE A 23 5.85 4.27 9.20
CA PHE A 23 7.06 4.33 8.36
C PHE A 23 8.36 4.55 9.14
N PHE A 24 8.27 4.83 10.45
CA PHE A 24 9.42 5.14 11.29
C PHE A 24 9.40 4.28 12.56
N PRO A 25 10.53 3.70 13.01
CA PRO A 25 11.87 3.77 12.41
C PRO A 25 12.04 2.91 11.14
N GLU A 26 11.18 1.92 10.94
CA GLU A 26 11.08 1.11 9.72
C GLU A 26 9.61 0.91 9.33
N PRO A 27 9.29 0.64 8.05
CA PRO A 27 7.93 0.37 7.65
C PRO A 27 7.38 -0.87 8.36
N HIS A 28 6.16 -0.76 8.89
CA HIS A 28 5.50 -1.81 9.67
C HIS A 28 5.50 -3.18 9.01
N LEU A 29 5.21 -3.19 7.69
CA LEU A 29 5.18 -4.40 6.89
C LEU A 29 6.55 -5.10 6.86
N PHE A 30 7.66 -4.35 6.90
CA PHE A 30 9.01 -4.92 6.86
C PHE A 30 9.35 -5.63 8.17
N GLY A 31 8.96 -5.06 9.32
CA GLY A 31 9.10 -5.71 10.61
C GLY A 31 8.33 -7.04 10.67
N LYS A 32 7.09 -7.05 10.18
CA LYS A 32 6.27 -8.28 10.07
C LYS A 32 6.88 -9.30 9.13
N VAL A 33 7.37 -8.91 7.95
CA VAL A 33 8.05 -9.82 7.02
C VAL A 33 9.26 -10.48 7.68
N ARG A 34 10.12 -9.70 8.34
CA ARG A 34 11.27 -10.24 9.08
C ARG A 34 10.85 -11.21 10.18
N TRP A 35 9.80 -10.88 10.91
CA TRP A 35 9.26 -11.75 11.96
C TRP A 35 8.75 -13.08 11.38
N ILE A 36 8.03 -13.03 10.27
CA ILE A 36 7.56 -14.22 9.54
C ILE A 36 8.74 -15.05 9.02
N LEU A 37 9.77 -14.41 8.44
CA LEU A 37 11.00 -15.08 7.99
C LEU A 37 11.77 -15.72 9.15
N GLY A 38 11.66 -15.17 10.36
CA GLY A 38 12.19 -15.74 11.61
C GLY A 38 11.32 -16.85 12.23
N GLY A 39 10.32 -17.35 11.50
CA GLY A 39 9.45 -18.45 11.93
C GLY A 39 8.17 -18.03 12.66
N ALA A 40 7.82 -16.73 12.67
CA ALA A 40 6.59 -16.20 13.28
C ALA A 40 6.37 -16.64 14.75
N HIS A 41 7.46 -16.88 15.48
CA HIS A 41 7.41 -17.30 16.88
C HIS A 41 6.71 -16.23 17.74
N GLY A 42 5.64 -16.63 18.43
CA GLY A 42 4.85 -15.74 19.30
C GLY A 42 3.95 -14.74 18.55
N MET A 43 3.75 -14.91 17.24
CA MET A 43 2.91 -14.01 16.45
C MET A 43 1.42 -14.31 16.70
N GLU A 44 0.68 -13.31 17.19
CA GLU A 44 -0.74 -13.47 17.53
C GLU A 44 -1.65 -13.26 16.30
N LEU A 45 -2.92 -13.65 16.44
CA LEU A 45 -3.91 -13.44 15.37
C LEU A 45 -4.04 -11.96 14.97
N LEU A 46 -3.91 -11.03 15.92
CA LEU A 46 -3.92 -9.60 15.65
C LEU A 46 -2.71 -9.17 14.81
N ASP A 47 -1.54 -9.77 15.03
CA ASP A 47 -0.34 -9.49 14.23
C ASP A 47 -0.49 -9.97 12.79
N TRP A 48 -1.15 -11.11 12.59
CA TRP A 48 -1.48 -11.62 11.26
C TRP A 48 -2.51 -10.74 10.57
N PHE A 49 -3.60 -10.37 11.27
CA PHE A 49 -4.60 -9.48 10.74
C PHE A 49 -3.97 -8.16 10.29
N ASP A 50 -3.13 -7.59 11.14
CA ASP A 50 -2.42 -6.36 10.87
C ASP A 50 -1.46 -6.47 9.67
N PHE A 51 -0.72 -7.58 9.53
CA PHE A 51 0.09 -7.85 8.33
C PHE A 51 -0.74 -7.87 7.05
N PHE A 52 -1.89 -8.55 7.04
CA PHE A 52 -2.77 -8.59 5.88
C PHE A 52 -3.47 -7.26 5.61
N PHE A 53 -3.88 -6.55 6.66
CA PHE A 53 -4.56 -5.26 6.57
C PHE A 53 -3.70 -4.21 5.87
N HIS A 54 -2.39 -4.19 6.15
CA HIS A 54 -1.44 -3.29 5.49
C HIS A 54 -0.90 -3.88 4.18
N GLY A 55 -0.65 -5.20 4.13
CA GLY A 55 -0.05 -5.88 2.98
C GLY A 55 -0.95 -5.92 1.75
N VAL A 56 -2.25 -6.16 1.90
CA VAL A 56 -3.18 -6.25 0.76
C VAL A 56 -3.28 -4.93 -0.01
N PRO A 57 -3.57 -3.77 0.64
CA PRO A 57 -3.58 -2.50 -0.06
C PRO A 57 -2.22 -2.14 -0.68
N ALA A 58 -1.11 -2.45 0.00
CA ALA A 58 0.24 -2.19 -0.51
C ALA A 58 0.52 -2.94 -1.81
N VAL A 59 0.18 -4.24 -1.87
CA VAL A 59 0.34 -5.08 -3.07
C VAL A 59 -0.57 -4.59 -4.21
N LEU A 60 -1.83 -4.25 -3.92
CA LEU A 60 -2.75 -3.72 -4.92
C LEU A 60 -2.28 -2.38 -5.47
N PHE A 61 -1.79 -1.49 -4.61
CA PHE A 61 -1.22 -0.21 -5.02
C PHE A 61 -0.01 -0.40 -5.94
N LEU A 62 0.92 -1.29 -5.56
CA LEU A 62 2.08 -1.62 -6.38
C LEU A 62 1.67 -2.19 -7.75
N ARG A 63 0.68 -3.10 -7.79
CA ARG A 63 0.13 -3.64 -9.04
C ARG A 63 -0.43 -2.53 -9.93
N ILE A 64 -1.24 -1.62 -9.39
CA ILE A 64 -1.82 -0.52 -10.16
C ILE A 64 -0.72 0.42 -10.68
N LEU A 65 0.29 0.70 -9.86
CA LEU A 65 1.42 1.53 -10.23
C LEU A 65 2.20 0.93 -11.40
N ILE A 66 2.54 -0.36 -11.33
CA ILE A 66 3.22 -1.10 -12.41
C ILE A 66 2.39 -1.05 -13.70
N LEU A 67 1.09 -1.38 -13.63
CA LEU A 67 0.21 -1.35 -14.81
C LEU A 67 0.14 0.03 -15.45
N LYS A 68 0.06 1.10 -14.66
CA LYS A 68 0.06 2.49 -15.18
C LYS A 68 1.38 2.87 -15.82
N ILE A 69 2.49 2.42 -15.24
CA ILE A 69 3.82 2.66 -15.80
C ILE A 69 3.96 1.93 -17.15
N LEU A 70 3.57 0.66 -17.22
CA LEU A 70 3.60 -0.14 -18.46
C LEU A 70 2.69 0.45 -19.55
N ASP A 71 1.45 0.84 -19.21
CA ASP A 71 0.52 1.50 -20.15
C ASP A 71 1.10 2.82 -20.70
N LYS A 72 1.75 3.61 -19.84
CA LYS A 72 2.43 4.84 -20.27
C LYS A 72 3.58 4.56 -21.23
N PHE A 73 4.38 3.53 -20.98
CA PHE A 73 5.47 3.12 -21.88
C PHE A 73 4.95 2.64 -23.24
N GLN A 74 3.87 1.85 -23.25
CA GLN A 74 3.24 1.39 -24.49
C GLN A 74 2.71 2.56 -25.32
N LYS A 75 2.01 3.52 -24.70
CA LYS A 75 1.50 4.71 -25.39
C LYS A 75 2.59 5.58 -25.97
N THR A 76 3.69 5.76 -25.24
CA THR A 76 4.86 6.52 -25.73
C THR A 76 5.48 5.87 -26.96
N THR A 77 5.56 4.53 -26.96
CA THR A 77 6.12 3.76 -28.09
C THR A 77 5.19 3.75 -29.30
N ALA A 78 3.87 3.74 -29.09
CA ALA A 78 2.87 3.71 -30.16
C ALA A 78 2.58 5.09 -30.80
N SER A 79 3.02 6.18 -30.16
CA SER A 79 2.89 7.56 -30.68
C SER A 79 4.15 8.06 -31.42
N GLN A 80 5.19 7.24 -31.50
CA GLN A 80 6.35 7.43 -32.39
C GLN A 80 6.18 6.58 -33.63
#